data_AF-A0A4U5QIN0-F1
#
_entry.id   AF-A0A4U5QIN0-F1
#
_cell.length_a   1.000
_cell.length_b   1.000
_cell.length_c   1.000
_cell.angle_alpha   90.00
_cell.angle_beta   90.00
_cell.angle_gamma   90.00
#
_symmetry.space_group_name_H-M   'P 1'
#
loop_
_entity.id
_entity.type
_entity.pdbx_description
1 polymer ?
#
loop_
_entity_poly.entity_id
_entity_poly.type
_entity_poly.pdbx_seq_one_letter_code
_entity_poly.pdbx_strand_id
1 'polypeptide(L)'
;MALIPENKLIFAVLLLLGLWTSHVWSPSLYEASMMERHETWMALYGRVYNDHVEKERRLNIFKNNVELIESFNKVGKKPYKLSVNEFADLTNEEFRASRNGYKILHFRYENASAVPSTMDWRKKGAVTPIKDQGQCEQELVDCDTSGEDQGCNGGLMDDAFDFIIQNKGLTTEANYPYQGADGACNSGKAAAKITGYAEVPANSEAALLKAVANQPVSVAIDAGGSAFQF
;
A
#
# COMPACT_ATOMS: atom_id res chain seq x y z
N MET A 1 -81.55 5.08 23.79
CA MET A 1 -80.80 4.62 22.60
C MET A 1 -79.64 5.57 22.38
N ALA A 2 -78.43 5.19 22.79
CA ALA A 2 -77.22 5.96 22.52
C ALA A 2 -76.57 5.36 21.26
N LEU A 3 -76.38 6.19 20.22
CA LEU A 3 -75.69 5.82 19.00
C LEU A 3 -74.24 6.27 19.11
N ILE A 4 -73.31 5.32 19.15
CA ILE A 4 -71.86 5.53 19.09
C ILE A 4 -71.50 5.66 17.59
N PRO A 5 -70.90 6.77 17.11
CA PRO A 5 -70.40 6.84 15.74
C PRO A 5 -68.96 6.30 15.67
N GLU A 6 -68.86 5.16 14.98
CA GLU A 6 -67.80 4.74 14.05
C GLU A 6 -66.33 5.14 14.33
N ASN A 7 -65.66 4.31 15.14
CA ASN A 7 -64.20 4.17 15.24
C ASN A 7 -63.51 3.68 13.94
N LYS A 8 -64.21 3.66 12.80
CA LYS A 8 -63.69 3.14 11.52
C LYS A 8 -62.65 4.06 10.88
N LEU A 9 -62.77 5.38 11.11
CA LEU A 9 -61.85 6.36 10.53
C LEU A 9 -60.45 6.30 11.18
N ILE A 10 -60.38 6.02 12.48
CA ILE A 10 -59.11 5.93 13.23
C ILE A 10 -58.33 4.66 12.82
N PHE A 11 -59.01 3.53 12.63
CA PHE A 11 -58.38 2.30 12.15
C PHE A 11 -57.86 2.43 10.71
N ALA A 12 -58.57 3.17 9.83
CA ALA A 12 -58.14 3.40 8.47
C ALA A 12 -56.86 4.28 8.40
N VAL A 13 -56.74 5.29 9.27
CA VAL A 13 -55.55 6.15 9.33
C VAL A 13 -54.33 5.40 9.88
N LEU A 14 -54.51 4.53 10.88
CA LEU A 14 -53.41 3.70 11.41
C LEU A 14 -52.88 2.66 10.40
N LEU A 15 -53.74 2.10 9.54
CA LEU A 15 -53.33 1.21 8.45
C LEU A 15 -52.56 1.95 7.34
N LEU A 16 -52.94 3.18 7.02
CA LEU A 16 -52.23 4.01 6.03
C LEU A 16 -50.89 4.52 6.56
N LEU A 17 -50.78 4.83 7.86
CA LEU A 17 -49.51 5.19 8.50
C LEU A 17 -48.57 3.98 8.67
N GLY A 18 -49.11 2.78 8.93
CA GLY A 18 -48.32 1.54 9.00
C GLY A 18 -47.74 1.07 7.66
N LEU A 19 -48.35 1.49 6.54
CA LEU A 19 -47.84 1.22 5.18
C LEU A 19 -46.71 2.20 4.74
N TRP A 20 -46.48 3.28 5.48
CA TRP A 20 -45.36 4.19 5.24
C TRP A 20 -44.10 3.82 6.02
N THR A 21 -44.19 2.97 7.05
CA THR A 21 -43.04 2.54 7.86
C THR A 21 -42.24 1.38 7.27
N SER A 22 -42.56 0.90 6.06
CA SER A 22 -41.85 -0.20 5.42
C SER A 22 -41.26 0.19 4.05
N HIS A 23 -40.56 1.31 3.98
CA HIS A 23 -39.49 1.46 3.00
C HIS A 23 -38.19 0.94 3.62
N VAL A 24 -38.17 -0.35 3.95
CA VAL A 24 -36.91 -1.07 4.13
C VAL A 24 -36.39 -1.28 2.71
N TRP A 25 -35.41 -0.47 2.31
CA TRP A 25 -34.77 -0.59 0.99
C TRP A 25 -34.01 -1.91 0.97
N SER A 26 -34.60 -2.96 0.39
CA SER A 26 -33.89 -4.21 0.16
C SER A 26 -32.73 -3.94 -0.81
N PRO A 27 -31.46 -4.20 -0.43
CA PRO A 27 -30.34 -4.01 -1.32
C PRO A 27 -30.50 -4.87 -2.58
N SER A 28 -29.97 -4.39 -3.72
CA SER A 28 -29.94 -5.22 -4.93
C SER A 28 -29.06 -6.48 -4.69
N LEU A 29 -29.25 -7.52 -5.50
CA LEU A 29 -28.42 -8.73 -5.40
C LEU A 29 -26.92 -8.44 -5.60
N TYR A 30 -26.59 -7.46 -6.44
CA TYR A 30 -25.21 -7.01 -6.62
C TYR A 30 -24.67 -6.30 -5.37
N GLU A 31 -25.47 -5.42 -4.77
CA GLU A 31 -25.12 -4.72 -3.53
C GLU A 31 -24.90 -5.71 -2.38
N ALA A 32 -25.79 -6.69 -2.22
CA ALA A 32 -25.66 -7.74 -1.22
C ALA A 32 -24.36 -8.56 -1.42
N SER A 33 -24.07 -8.95 -2.66
CA SER A 33 -22.84 -9.68 -3.02
C SER A 33 -21.57 -8.87 -2.73
N MET A 34 -21.55 -7.57 -3.05
CA MET A 34 -20.41 -6.71 -2.75
C MET A 34 -20.19 -6.51 -1.26
N MET A 35 -21.27 -6.36 -0.47
CA MET A 35 -21.17 -6.28 0.98
C MET A 35 -20.57 -7.57 1.57
N GLU A 36 -21.03 -8.74 1.14
CA GLU A 36 -20.48 -10.03 1.60
C GLU A 36 -19.01 -10.20 1.23
N ARG A 37 -18.62 -9.82 0.01
CA ARG A 37 -17.22 -9.80 -0.43
C ARG A 37 -16.37 -8.87 0.43
N HIS A 38 -16.87 -7.67 0.75
CA HIS A 38 -16.16 -6.72 1.61
C HIS A 38 -16.01 -7.24 3.04
N GLU A 39 -17.04 -7.85 3.62
CA GLU A 39 -16.94 -8.50 4.95
C GLU A 39 -15.89 -9.62 4.97
N THR A 40 -15.88 -10.47 3.95
CA THR A 40 -14.89 -11.54 3.81
C THR A 40 -13.48 -10.98 3.65
N TRP A 41 -13.33 -9.93 2.84
CA TRP A 41 -12.07 -9.24 2.62
C TRP A 41 -11.55 -8.55 3.90
N MET A 42 -12.42 -7.87 4.65
CA MET A 42 -12.06 -7.26 5.93
C MET A 42 -11.59 -8.31 6.93
N ALA A 43 -12.28 -9.46 7.00
CA ALA A 43 -11.87 -10.56 7.87
C ALA A 43 -10.50 -11.14 7.47
N LEU A 44 -10.25 -11.28 6.16
CA LEU A 44 -8.97 -11.78 5.63
C LEU A 44 -7.80 -10.85 5.97
N TYR A 45 -7.98 -9.54 5.88
CA TYR A 45 -6.93 -8.53 6.12
C TYR A 45 -7.01 -7.85 7.50
N GLY A 46 -7.84 -8.38 8.40
CA GLY A 46 -7.98 -7.87 9.78
C GLY A 46 -8.45 -6.41 9.87
N ARG A 47 -9.26 -5.94 8.93
CA ARG A 47 -9.72 -4.54 8.87
C ARG A 47 -10.83 -4.29 9.90
N VAL A 48 -10.63 -3.24 10.70
CA VAL A 48 -11.59 -2.75 11.68
C VAL A 48 -11.69 -1.24 11.51
N TYR A 49 -12.91 -0.72 11.38
CA TYR A 49 -13.17 0.71 11.21
C TYR A 49 -13.72 1.33 12.48
N ASN A 50 -13.46 2.62 12.66
CA ASN A 50 -13.83 3.36 13.88
C ASN A 50 -15.35 3.46 14.07
N ASP A 51 -16.09 3.60 12.97
CA ASP A 51 -17.54 3.71 12.98
C ASP A 51 -18.16 3.21 11.66
N HIS A 52 -19.49 3.18 11.63
CA HIS A 52 -20.26 2.74 10.47
C HIS A 52 -20.14 3.68 9.28
N VAL A 53 -19.88 4.97 9.50
CA VAL A 53 -19.75 5.97 8.43
C VAL A 53 -18.45 5.75 7.67
N GLU A 54 -17.34 5.53 8.38
CA GLU A 54 -16.06 5.15 7.80
C GLU A 54 -16.16 3.80 7.09
N LYS A 55 -16.82 2.80 7.71
CA LYS A 55 -17.06 1.50 7.09
C LYS A 55 -17.83 1.61 5.77
N GLU A 56 -18.86 2.44 5.72
CA GLU A 56 -19.65 2.69 4.51
C GLU A 56 -18.81 3.39 3.43
N ARG A 57 -18.01 4.40 3.81
CA ARG A 57 -17.08 5.07 2.90
C ARG A 57 -16.07 4.09 2.29
N ARG A 58 -15.46 3.25 3.14
CA ARG A 58 -14.48 2.23 2.74
C ARG A 58 -15.10 1.15 1.85
N LEU A 59 -16.33 0.74 2.14
CA LEU A 59 -17.10 -0.15 1.27
C LEU A 59 -17.31 0.45 -0.13
N ASN A 60 -17.63 1.75 -0.22
CA ASN A 60 -17.81 2.41 -1.53
C ASN A 60 -16.50 2.46 -2.32
N ILE A 61 -15.37 2.73 -1.66
CA ILE A 61 -14.04 2.68 -2.29
C ILE A 61 -13.73 1.25 -2.77
N PHE A 62 -13.98 0.25 -1.92
CA PHE A 62 -13.81 -1.16 -2.25
C PHE A 62 -14.61 -1.57 -3.49
N LYS A 63 -15.89 -1.20 -3.58
CA LYS A 63 -16.72 -1.46 -4.77
C LYS A 63 -16.10 -0.87 -6.04
N ASN A 64 -15.70 0.39 -5.99
CA ASN A 64 -15.09 1.08 -7.14
C ASN A 64 -13.80 0.38 -7.60
N ASN A 65 -12.97 -0.06 -6.65
CA ASN A 65 -11.72 -0.77 -6.95
C ASN A 65 -11.97 -2.18 -7.50
N VAL A 66 -12.95 -2.91 -6.97
CA VAL A 66 -13.36 -4.22 -7.53
C VAL A 66 -13.86 -4.07 -8.97
N GLU A 67 -14.66 -3.04 -9.25
CA GLU A 67 -15.13 -2.75 -10.60
C GLU A 67 -13.97 -2.39 -11.56
N LEU A 68 -13.01 -1.59 -11.09
CA LEU A 68 -11.77 -1.30 -11.83
C LEU A 68 -11.02 -2.59 -12.18
N ILE A 69 -10.82 -3.48 -11.20
CA ILE A 69 -10.11 -4.75 -11.39
C ILE A 69 -10.85 -5.64 -12.40
N GLU A 70 -12.16 -5.82 -12.21
CA GLU A 70 -12.97 -6.68 -13.07
C GLU A 70 -13.06 -6.12 -14.51
N SER A 71 -13.18 -4.81 -14.68
CA SER A 71 -13.19 -4.16 -15.99
C SER A 71 -11.83 -4.26 -16.68
N PHE A 72 -10.73 -4.02 -15.96
CA PHE A 72 -9.38 -4.17 -16.48
C PHE A 72 -9.12 -5.60 -16.99
N ASN A 73 -9.51 -6.60 -16.19
CA ASN A 73 -9.30 -8.01 -16.53
C ASN A 73 -10.23 -8.53 -17.65
N LYS A 74 -11.32 -7.83 -17.97
CA LYS A 74 -12.19 -8.14 -19.12
C LYS A 74 -11.60 -7.66 -20.45
N VAL A 75 -10.83 -6.58 -20.46
CA VAL A 75 -10.35 -5.92 -21.70
C VAL A 75 -9.01 -6.51 -22.17
N GLY A 76 -9.10 -7.45 -23.12
CA GLY A 76 -7.94 -7.99 -23.86
C GLY A 76 -6.98 -8.84 -23.03
N LYS A 77 -6.02 -9.49 -23.70
CA LYS A 77 -4.97 -10.28 -23.04
C LYS A 77 -3.79 -9.39 -22.69
N LYS A 78 -3.89 -8.63 -21.59
CA LYS A 78 -2.72 -8.00 -20.98
C LYS A 78 -1.78 -9.09 -20.43
N PRO A 79 -0.46 -8.87 -20.37
CA PRO A 79 0.48 -9.85 -19.83
C PRO A 79 0.42 -9.97 -18.29
N TYR A 80 -0.46 -9.19 -17.65
CA TYR A 80 -0.73 -9.21 -16.22
C TYR A 80 -2.24 -9.05 -15.96
N LYS A 81 -2.64 -9.36 -14.72
CA LYS A 81 -4.01 -9.20 -14.22
C LYS A 81 -3.96 -8.48 -12.88
N LEU A 82 -5.00 -7.72 -12.61
CA LEU A 82 -5.19 -7.08 -11.31
C LEU A 82 -5.93 -8.01 -10.37
N SER A 83 -5.73 -7.86 -9.07
CA SER A 83 -6.41 -8.64 -8.04
C SER A 83 -6.80 -7.80 -6.83
N VAL A 84 -7.84 -8.23 -6.13
CA VAL A 84 -8.21 -7.60 -4.85
C VAL A 84 -7.15 -7.93 -3.82
N ASN A 85 -6.47 -6.92 -3.29
CA ASN A 85 -5.42 -7.05 -2.28
C ASN A 85 -5.76 -6.21 -1.02
N GLU A 86 -4.81 -6.07 -0.10
CA GLU A 86 -5.00 -5.34 1.15
C GLU A 86 -5.30 -3.83 0.99
N PHE A 87 -5.03 -3.24 -0.19
CA PHE A 87 -5.24 -1.81 -0.46
C PHE A 87 -6.59 -1.52 -1.12
N ALA A 88 -7.47 -2.53 -1.19
CA ALA A 88 -8.74 -2.42 -1.91
C ALA A 88 -9.71 -1.40 -1.30
N ASP A 89 -9.56 -1.01 -0.04
CA ASP A 89 -10.36 0.04 0.60
C ASP A 89 -9.71 1.44 0.57
N LEU A 90 -8.57 1.59 -0.11
CA LEU A 90 -7.88 2.86 -0.31
C LEU A 90 -8.15 3.43 -1.70
N THR A 91 -8.34 4.75 -1.77
CA THR A 91 -8.22 5.44 -3.05
C THR A 91 -6.77 5.40 -3.52
N ASN A 92 -6.54 5.63 -4.81
CA ASN A 92 -5.18 5.70 -5.33
C ASN A 92 -4.37 6.84 -4.69
N GLU A 93 -5.02 7.95 -4.34
CA GLU A 93 -4.39 9.07 -3.62
C GLU A 93 -3.99 8.67 -2.20
N GLU A 94 -4.87 8.00 -1.45
CA GLU A 94 -4.55 7.48 -0.11
C GLU A 94 -3.42 6.44 -0.16
N PHE A 95 -3.44 5.56 -1.16
CA PHE A 95 -2.37 4.59 -1.40
C PHE A 95 -1.03 5.28 -1.65
N ARG A 96 -0.99 6.24 -2.57
CA ARG A 96 0.24 7.01 -2.87
C ARG A 96 0.76 7.77 -1.67
N ALA A 97 -0.12 8.44 -0.93
CA ALA A 97 0.27 9.23 0.23
C ALA A 97 0.82 8.36 1.38
N SER A 98 0.37 7.12 1.51
CA SER A 98 0.80 6.21 2.58
C SER A 98 1.94 5.27 2.20
N ARG A 99 2.19 5.05 0.90
CA ARG A 99 3.12 4.00 0.42
C ARG A 99 4.24 4.52 -0.50
N ASN A 100 4.30 5.80 -0.82
CA ASN A 100 5.42 6.34 -1.60
C ASN A 100 6.23 7.33 -0.75
N GLY A 101 7.57 7.20 -0.76
CA GLY A 101 8.49 8.08 -0.02
C GLY A 101 9.71 8.55 -0.79
N TYR A 102 9.87 8.17 -2.07
CA TYR A 102 11.05 8.54 -2.84
C TYR A 102 11.01 10.00 -3.32
N LYS A 103 12.12 10.73 -3.15
CA LYS A 103 12.35 12.07 -3.72
C LYS A 103 13.27 11.96 -4.96
N ILE A 104 13.14 12.83 -5.98
CA ILE A 104 13.86 12.66 -7.27
C ILE A 104 15.11 13.55 -7.35
N LEU A 105 16.28 12.95 -7.64
CA LEU A 105 17.48 13.61 -8.20
C LEU A 105 18.08 12.76 -9.34
N HIS A 106 18.92 13.36 -10.21
CA HIS A 106 19.15 12.87 -11.59
C HIS A 106 20.59 13.03 -12.10
N PHE A 107 21.48 12.02 -12.16
CA PHE A 107 22.79 12.10 -12.85
C PHE A 107 23.33 10.74 -13.44
N ARG A 108 24.56 10.70 -14.00
CA ARG A 108 24.96 9.99 -15.26
C ARG A 108 26.36 9.31 -15.23
N TYR A 109 26.62 8.39 -16.20
CA TYR A 109 27.91 7.90 -16.80
C TYR A 109 28.45 6.50 -16.32
N GLU A 110 29.36 5.75 -16.97
CA GLU A 110 29.41 5.10 -18.32
C GLU A 110 30.06 3.68 -18.25
N ASN A 111 29.65 2.82 -19.20
CA ASN A 111 30.25 1.62 -19.84
C ASN A 111 30.85 0.43 -19.05
N ALA A 112 30.26 -0.76 -19.27
CA ALA A 112 30.86 -2.09 -19.02
C ALA A 112 30.21 -3.20 -19.89
N SER A 113 30.73 -4.43 -19.83
CA SER A 113 30.61 -5.56 -20.79
C SER A 113 29.50 -6.60 -20.48
N ALA A 114 29.55 -7.79 -21.12
CA ALA A 114 28.47 -8.76 -21.26
C ALA A 114 27.89 -9.36 -19.96
N VAL A 115 26.59 -9.68 -19.99
CA VAL A 115 25.74 -10.03 -18.84
C VAL A 115 25.02 -11.37 -19.06
N PRO A 116 24.81 -12.20 -18.03
CA PRO A 116 23.96 -13.41 -18.14
C PRO A 116 22.52 -13.08 -18.57
N SER A 117 21.88 -14.03 -19.27
CA SER A 117 20.50 -13.89 -19.76
C SER A 117 19.43 -13.95 -18.66
N THR A 118 19.74 -14.50 -17.48
CA THR A 118 18.85 -14.53 -16.31
C THR A 118 19.64 -14.37 -15.01
N MET A 119 19.08 -13.65 -14.04
CA MET A 119 19.65 -13.48 -12.70
C MET A 119 18.53 -13.50 -11.65
N ASP A 120 18.71 -14.27 -10.57
CA ASP A 120 17.78 -14.31 -9.43
C ASP A 120 18.56 -14.46 -8.12
N TRP A 121 18.74 -13.35 -7.40
CA TRP A 121 19.47 -13.30 -6.13
C TRP A 121 18.79 -14.08 -4.99
N ARG A 122 17.48 -14.36 -5.09
CA ARG A 122 16.78 -15.19 -4.10
C ARG A 122 17.33 -16.61 -4.11
N LYS A 123 17.65 -17.15 -5.30
CA LYS A 123 18.29 -18.46 -5.47
C LYS A 123 19.74 -18.49 -5.01
N LYS A 124 20.33 -17.33 -4.72
CA LYS A 124 21.71 -17.17 -4.23
C LYS A 124 21.77 -16.91 -2.72
N GLY A 125 20.62 -16.86 -2.03
CA GLY A 125 20.56 -16.59 -0.59
C GLY A 125 20.88 -15.14 -0.20
N ALA A 126 20.87 -14.22 -1.16
CA ALA A 126 21.21 -12.81 -0.94
C ALA A 126 19.98 -11.90 -0.74
N VAL A 127 18.79 -12.49 -0.57
CA VAL A 127 17.52 -11.77 -0.40
C VAL A 127 16.83 -12.30 0.84
N THR A 128 16.45 -11.38 1.74
CA THR A 128 15.72 -11.69 2.97
C THR A 128 14.20 -11.85 2.69
N PRO A 129 13.38 -12.32 3.64
CA PRO A 129 11.92 -12.33 3.47
C PRO A 129 11.36 -10.93 3.18
N ILE A 130 10.33 -10.87 2.32
CA ILE A 130 9.62 -9.62 1.98
C ILE A 130 9.12 -8.95 3.27
N LYS A 131 9.32 -7.64 3.35
CA LYS A 131 8.82 -6.75 4.41
C LYS A 131 7.67 -5.91 3.85
N ASP A 132 6.76 -5.49 4.72
CA ASP A 132 5.72 -4.51 4.39
C ASP A 132 6.27 -3.13 4.75
N GLN A 133 6.31 -2.16 3.84
CA GLN A 133 6.85 -0.81 4.09
C GLN A 133 5.90 0.14 4.84
N GLY A 134 4.67 -0.31 5.13
CA GLY A 134 3.96 0.17 6.34
C GLY A 134 4.78 -0.16 7.60
N GLN A 135 5.88 -0.89 7.37
CA GLN A 135 7.05 -1.07 8.17
C GLN A 135 8.42 -0.65 7.57
N CYS A 136 8.76 0.65 7.60
CA CYS A 136 10.06 1.22 7.20
C CYS A 136 11.27 0.67 8.00
N GLU A 137 12.50 0.97 7.60
CA GLU A 137 13.71 0.51 8.29
C GLU A 137 14.06 1.48 9.45
N GLN A 138 13.72 1.12 10.68
CA GLN A 138 13.64 2.06 11.82
C GLN A 138 14.91 2.87 12.10
N GLU A 139 16.09 2.26 12.06
CA GLU A 139 17.33 3.00 12.34
C GLU A 139 17.57 4.10 11.32
N LEU A 140 17.27 3.87 10.03
CA LEU A 140 17.37 4.90 9.00
C LEU A 140 16.28 5.96 9.20
N VAL A 141 15.04 5.55 9.48
CA VAL A 141 13.93 6.49 9.74
C VAL A 141 14.23 7.44 10.90
N ASP A 142 14.79 6.93 11.99
CA ASP A 142 15.02 7.72 13.21
C ASP A 142 16.30 8.53 13.19
N CYS A 143 17.35 8.02 12.52
CA CYS A 143 18.70 8.57 12.60
C CYS A 143 19.16 9.29 11.35
N ASP A 144 18.66 8.90 10.17
CA ASP A 144 18.95 9.59 8.93
C ASP A 144 17.87 10.63 8.62
N THR A 145 17.88 11.68 9.43
CA THR A 145 16.95 12.82 9.28
C THR A 145 17.70 14.09 8.90
N SER A 146 18.92 13.94 8.38
CA SER A 146 19.76 15.03 7.90
C SER A 146 19.72 15.08 6.38
N GLY A 147 19.74 16.28 5.79
CA GLY A 147 19.65 16.40 4.33
C GLY A 147 18.22 16.37 3.84
N GLU A 148 17.92 15.53 2.84
CA GLU A 148 16.59 15.44 2.22
C GLU A 148 15.68 14.43 2.93
N ASP A 149 16.23 13.55 3.75
CA ASP A 149 15.52 12.49 4.44
C ASP A 149 14.69 13.01 5.62
N GLN A 150 13.43 12.58 5.66
CA GLN A 150 12.40 13.09 6.57
C GLN A 150 11.64 11.93 7.25
N GLY A 151 12.36 10.86 7.60
CA GLY A 151 11.80 9.68 8.23
C GLY A 151 10.66 9.08 7.42
N CYS A 152 9.49 8.90 8.04
CA CYS A 152 8.29 8.38 7.38
C CYS A 152 7.73 9.28 6.27
N ASN A 153 8.19 10.54 6.15
CA ASN A 153 7.77 11.46 5.07
C ASN A 153 8.62 11.33 3.80
N GLY A 154 9.53 10.35 3.77
CA GLY A 154 10.30 10.00 2.59
C GLY A 154 11.76 10.42 2.66
N GLY A 155 12.53 9.91 1.71
CA GLY A 155 13.97 10.07 1.64
C GLY A 155 14.56 9.49 0.35
N LEU A 156 15.89 9.45 0.31
CA LEU A 156 16.70 9.01 -0.81
C LEU A 156 17.61 7.85 -0.40
N MET A 157 17.88 6.93 -1.34
CA MET A 157 18.75 5.79 -1.04
C MET A 157 20.23 6.16 -0.92
N ASP A 158 20.67 7.23 -1.59
CA ASP A 158 22.03 7.77 -1.50
C ASP A 158 22.30 8.44 -0.15
N ASP A 159 21.37 9.28 0.34
CA ASP A 159 21.43 9.85 1.70
C ASP A 159 21.54 8.72 2.74
N ALA A 160 20.69 7.69 2.63
CA ALA A 160 20.78 6.48 3.45
C ALA A 160 22.15 5.79 3.38
N PHE A 161 22.76 5.66 2.19
CA PHE A 161 24.10 5.06 2.09
C PHE A 161 25.18 5.95 2.71
N ASP A 162 25.11 7.27 2.52
CA ASP A 162 26.01 8.23 3.14
C ASP A 162 25.89 8.18 4.67
N PHE A 163 24.67 8.11 5.21
CA PHE A 163 24.44 7.91 6.62
C PHE A 163 25.10 6.63 7.13
N ILE A 164 24.93 5.48 6.45
CA ILE A 164 25.54 4.21 6.88
C ILE A 164 27.06 4.31 6.96
N ILE A 165 27.69 5.01 6.00
CA ILE A 165 29.14 5.24 5.98
C ILE A 165 29.56 6.10 7.18
N GLN A 166 28.85 7.20 7.42
CA GLN A 166 29.14 8.15 8.50
C GLN A 166 28.89 7.54 9.89
N ASN A 167 27.77 6.81 10.05
CA ASN A 167 27.37 6.07 11.26
C ASN A 167 28.25 4.84 11.52
N LYS A 168 29.11 4.47 10.57
CA LYS A 168 30.02 3.30 10.62
C LYS A 168 29.27 1.97 10.72
N GLY A 169 28.09 1.91 10.09
CA GLY A 169 27.25 0.74 9.95
C GLY A 169 25.82 0.91 10.45
N LEU A 170 25.02 -0.15 10.31
CA LEU A 170 23.68 -0.30 10.88
C LEU A 170 23.64 -1.50 11.81
N THR A 171 22.74 -1.47 12.78
CA THR A 171 22.44 -2.62 13.63
C THR A 171 21.47 -3.60 12.96
N THR A 172 21.07 -4.65 13.67
CA THR A 172 20.10 -5.64 13.16
C THR A 172 18.66 -5.20 13.45
N GLU A 173 17.71 -5.64 12.64
CA GLU A 173 16.26 -5.50 12.90
C GLU A 173 15.86 -6.02 14.29
N ALA A 174 16.52 -7.07 14.79
CA ALA A 174 16.27 -7.59 16.14
C ALA A 174 16.70 -6.61 17.26
N ASN A 175 17.71 -5.77 17.01
CA ASN A 175 18.20 -4.78 17.97
C ASN A 175 17.49 -3.42 17.83
N TYR A 176 17.02 -3.10 16.62
CA TYR A 176 16.26 -1.89 16.34
C TYR A 176 14.97 -2.26 15.59
N PRO A 177 13.98 -2.83 16.31
CA PRO A 177 12.74 -3.28 15.70
C PRO A 177 11.97 -2.11 15.12
N TYR A 178 11.23 -2.39 14.06
CA TYR A 178 10.38 -1.40 13.44
C TYR A 178 9.14 -1.03 14.24
N GLN A 179 8.77 0.25 14.22
CA GLN A 179 7.71 0.85 15.04
C GLN A 179 6.58 1.55 14.28
N GLY A 180 6.74 1.92 13.03
CA GLY A 180 5.64 2.52 12.24
C GLY A 180 5.69 4.02 12.12
N ALA A 181 6.70 4.66 12.70
CA ALA A 181 6.66 6.07 13.00
C ALA A 181 8.06 6.63 13.21
N ASP A 182 8.17 7.95 13.08
CA ASP A 182 9.34 8.71 13.47
C ASP A 182 9.58 8.58 14.98
N GLY A 183 10.79 8.14 15.34
CA GLY A 183 11.25 7.96 16.70
C GLY A 183 12.51 8.77 16.99
N ALA A 184 13.01 8.63 18.22
CA ALA A 184 14.30 9.22 18.59
C ALA A 184 15.43 8.27 18.16
N CYS A 185 16.43 8.80 17.47
CA CYS A 185 17.60 8.03 17.07
C CYS A 185 18.28 7.35 18.27
N ASN A 186 18.43 6.04 18.18
CA ASN A 186 19.11 5.21 19.16
C ASN A 186 20.09 4.23 18.50
N SER A 187 21.09 4.77 17.80
CA SER A 187 22.10 3.98 17.09
C SER A 187 22.85 3.03 18.03
N GLY A 188 22.81 1.73 17.69
CA GLY A 188 23.39 0.65 18.47
C GLY A 188 24.73 0.14 17.95
N LYS A 189 25.11 -1.08 18.34
CA LYS A 189 26.28 -1.76 17.78
C LYS A 189 26.02 -2.12 16.32
N ALA A 190 26.89 -1.63 15.43
CA ALA A 190 26.86 -1.98 14.01
C ALA A 190 27.03 -3.49 13.78
N ALA A 191 26.13 -4.06 13.00
CA ALA A 191 26.11 -5.43 12.51
C ALA A 191 26.54 -5.55 11.05
N ALA A 192 26.27 -4.53 10.23
CA ALA A 192 26.70 -4.45 8.83
C ALA A 192 27.25 -3.06 8.51
N LYS A 193 28.16 -2.97 7.54
CA LYS A 193 28.81 -1.73 7.10
C LYS A 193 28.98 -1.72 5.60
N ILE A 194 28.95 -0.54 5.01
CA ILE A 194 29.39 -0.31 3.63
C ILE A 194 30.56 0.66 3.64
N THR A 195 31.39 0.61 2.60
CA THR A 195 32.53 1.53 2.42
C THR A 195 32.29 2.55 1.31
N GLY A 196 31.17 2.45 0.61
CA GLY A 196 30.80 3.28 -0.53
C GLY A 196 29.59 2.70 -1.27
N TYR A 197 29.07 3.49 -2.20
CA TYR A 197 28.02 3.10 -3.14
C TYR A 197 28.37 3.67 -4.52
N ALA A 198 27.63 3.24 -5.54
CA ALA A 198 27.77 3.73 -6.90
C ALA A 198 26.40 3.80 -7.56
N GLU A 199 26.18 4.83 -8.37
CA GLU A 199 24.96 4.98 -9.13
C GLU A 199 25.00 4.17 -10.44
N VAL A 200 23.86 3.59 -10.80
CA VAL A 200 23.67 2.98 -12.13
C VAL A 200 23.22 4.08 -13.10
N PRO A 201 23.74 4.09 -14.35
CA PRO A 201 23.28 5.01 -15.38
C PRO A 201 21.76 5.05 -15.50
N ALA A 202 21.17 6.22 -15.26
CA ALA A 202 19.75 6.45 -15.40
C ALA A 202 19.27 6.10 -16.82
N ASN A 203 18.04 5.58 -16.91
CA ASN A 203 17.39 5.22 -18.18
C ASN A 203 18.21 4.24 -19.05
N SER A 204 19.06 3.41 -18.44
CA SER A 204 19.83 2.39 -19.14
C SER A 204 19.58 1.00 -18.56
N GLU A 205 18.60 0.29 -19.14
CA GLU A 205 18.32 -1.11 -18.77
C GLU A 205 19.56 -2.00 -18.94
N ALA A 206 20.38 -1.75 -19.97
CA ALA A 206 21.61 -2.49 -20.19
C ALA A 206 22.64 -2.29 -19.07
N ALA A 207 22.70 -1.10 -18.46
CA ALA A 207 23.58 -0.83 -17.34
C ALA A 207 23.02 -1.41 -16.04
N LEU A 208 21.70 -1.29 -15.83
CA LEU A 208 21.02 -1.92 -14.70
C LEU A 208 21.19 -3.43 -14.72
N LEU A 209 21.05 -4.07 -15.89
CA LEU A 209 21.25 -5.51 -16.04
C LEU A 209 22.66 -5.94 -15.60
N LYS A 210 23.69 -5.13 -15.91
CA LYS A 210 25.09 -5.38 -15.48
C LYS A 210 25.24 -5.28 -13.98
N ALA A 211 24.72 -4.21 -13.39
CA ALA A 211 24.78 -4.01 -11.96
C ALA A 211 24.07 -5.15 -11.22
N VAL A 212 22.86 -5.50 -11.66
CA VAL A 212 22.05 -6.61 -11.13
C VAL A 212 22.75 -7.95 -11.27
N ALA A 213 23.54 -8.18 -12.31
CA ALA A 213 24.29 -9.43 -12.44
C ALA A 213 25.41 -9.61 -11.40
N ASN A 214 25.83 -8.53 -10.72
CA ASN A 214 26.89 -8.55 -9.71
C ASN A 214 26.36 -8.44 -8.27
N GLN A 215 25.26 -7.72 -8.05
CA GLN A 215 24.61 -7.58 -6.74
C GLN A 215 23.15 -7.09 -6.87
N PRO A 216 22.32 -7.18 -5.82
CA PRO A 216 21.07 -6.42 -5.74
C PRO A 216 21.33 -4.90 -5.87
N VAL A 217 20.40 -4.19 -6.51
CA VAL A 217 20.48 -2.76 -6.79
C VAL A 217 19.20 -2.08 -6.32
N SER A 218 19.33 -0.99 -5.55
CA SER A 218 18.20 -0.13 -5.19
C SER A 218 17.73 0.66 -6.42
N VAL A 219 16.42 0.68 -6.69
CA VAL A 219 15.83 1.36 -7.85
C VAL A 219 14.58 2.13 -7.44
N ALA A 220 14.27 3.20 -8.17
CA ALA A 220 13.01 3.92 -8.07
C ALA A 220 12.14 3.64 -9.30
N ILE A 221 10.83 3.52 -9.10
CA ILE A 221 9.82 3.30 -10.16
C ILE A 221 8.61 4.21 -9.91
N ASP A 222 7.84 4.49 -10.97
CA ASP A 222 6.52 5.10 -10.81
C ASP A 222 5.50 4.04 -10.38
N ALA A 223 5.25 3.98 -9.07
CA ALA A 223 4.26 3.12 -8.43
C ALA A 223 2.91 3.84 -8.21
N GLY A 224 2.70 5.02 -8.79
CA GLY A 224 1.55 5.86 -8.52
C GLY A 224 0.23 5.37 -9.14
N GLY A 225 0.27 4.56 -10.20
CA GLY A 225 -0.94 4.16 -10.92
C GLY A 225 -1.77 3.07 -10.23
N SER A 226 -3.10 3.08 -10.43
CA SER A 226 -4.00 2.05 -9.87
C SER A 226 -3.72 0.63 -10.38
N ALA A 227 -3.07 0.48 -11.54
CA ALA A 227 -2.62 -0.82 -12.03
C ALA A 227 -1.39 -1.37 -11.28
N PHE A 228 -0.64 -0.51 -10.56
CA PHE A 228 0.40 -0.93 -9.63
C PHE A 228 -0.18 -1.23 -8.24
N GLN A 229 -1.22 -0.49 -7.86
CA GLN A 229 -1.96 -0.71 -6.61
C GLN A 229 -2.60 -2.12 -6.52
N PHE A 230 -2.90 -2.81 -7.63
CA PHE A 230 -3.68 -4.07 -7.69
C PHE A 230 -3.05 -5.17 -8.56
#